data_AF-A0A7Y0TIP3-F1
#
_entry.id   AF-A0A7Y0TIP3-F1
#
_cell.length_a   1.000
_cell.length_b   1.000
_cell.length_c   1.000
_cell.angle_alpha   90.00
_cell.angle_beta   90.00
_cell.angle_gamma   90.00
#
_symmetry.space_group_name_H-M   'P 1'
#
loop_
_entity.id
_entity.type
_entity.pdbx_description
1 polymer ?
#
loop_
_entity_poly.entity_id
_entity_poly.type
_entity_poly.pdbx_seq_one_letter_code
_entity_poly.pdbx_strand_id
1 'polypeptide(L)'
;MCSTIPLKSKSFTLLKQLKTRLAKINSLFLGTVIIPTLLSIIYFGFIASDIYISESRFVVRNPERQIPTGLGAIIQGAGFSRSQDDTYNVQEFMLSRDALSKINYQINLREAFARSGIDIFSRFNALGLDNSIEALFRFYQNHVEINLNTSSSIAVLKVKAFNTDDAYRMNEMLLQMGEQFINRLNERGRQDLIRFASSEVDIAVEKAKAASRKLSTFRNKQGIFDPEKQSGLQLQQISKLQDELIASKTQLSQVQAFTPDSPQLPALKNRIGSIQASIESEMAKVAGGSTSLTNKAVEYEMLALERAVADKQLAAAMASLEQARSDAQRKQLYLERIVQPNKPDIAIEPYRLRGILSVFLLGLVVWGILTMLIAGVREHHG
;
A
#
# COMPACT_ATOMS: atom_id res chain seq x y z
N MET A 1 -87.20 -41.39 -26.58
CA MET A 1 -86.44 -42.49 -25.96
C MET A 1 -85.05 -41.97 -25.61
N CYS A 2 -84.73 -42.00 -24.31
CA CYS A 2 -83.46 -41.58 -23.71
C CYS A 2 -82.27 -42.37 -24.25
N SER A 3 -81.11 -41.71 -24.35
CA SER A 3 -79.86 -42.32 -23.90
C SER A 3 -78.83 -41.23 -23.60
N THR A 4 -78.67 -40.94 -22.31
CA THR A 4 -77.60 -40.14 -21.73
C THR A 4 -76.31 -40.96 -21.68
N ILE A 5 -75.25 -40.49 -22.34
CA ILE A 5 -73.91 -41.09 -22.32
C ILE A 5 -73.22 -40.73 -20.98
N PRO A 6 -72.72 -41.69 -20.18
CA PRO A 6 -72.07 -41.38 -18.90
C PRO A 6 -70.56 -41.17 -19.10
N LEU A 7 -70.08 -39.93 -18.91
CA LEU A 7 -68.67 -39.53 -18.96
C LEU A 7 -67.92 -39.66 -17.61
N LYS A 8 -68.32 -40.58 -16.72
CA LYS A 8 -67.83 -40.61 -15.32
C LYS A 8 -67.10 -41.90 -14.90
N SER A 9 -66.32 -42.54 -15.78
CA SER A 9 -65.71 -43.85 -15.48
C SER A 9 -64.16 -43.92 -15.61
N LYS A 10 -63.51 -43.10 -16.45
CA LYS A 10 -62.06 -43.25 -16.73
C LYS A 10 -61.11 -42.65 -15.69
N SER A 11 -61.51 -41.61 -14.95
CA SER A 11 -60.63 -40.98 -13.94
C SER A 11 -60.46 -41.85 -12.69
N PHE A 12 -61.49 -42.60 -12.32
CA PHE A 12 -61.47 -43.46 -11.13
C PHE A 12 -60.62 -44.72 -11.32
N THR A 13 -60.51 -45.22 -12.56
CA THR A 13 -59.71 -46.41 -12.90
C THR A 13 -58.21 -46.11 -12.92
N LEU A 14 -57.80 -44.93 -13.42
CA LEU A 14 -56.41 -44.49 -13.38
C LEU A 14 -55.89 -44.32 -11.94
N LEU A 15 -56.68 -43.69 -11.06
CA LEU A 15 -56.34 -43.55 -9.63
C LEU A 15 -56.25 -44.91 -8.92
N LYS A 16 -57.11 -45.88 -9.28
CA LYS A 16 -57.05 -47.25 -8.73
C LYS A 16 -55.83 -48.03 -9.24
N GLN A 17 -55.48 -47.88 -10.52
CA GLN A 17 -54.30 -48.52 -11.13
C GLN A 17 -52.97 -47.92 -10.64
N LEU A 18 -52.92 -46.62 -10.38
CA LEU A 18 -51.79 -45.98 -9.68
C LEU A 18 -51.67 -46.53 -8.26
N LYS A 19 -52.76 -46.61 -7.49
CA LYS A 19 -52.75 -47.18 -6.13
C LYS A 19 -52.25 -48.64 -6.09
N THR A 20 -52.65 -49.49 -7.03
CA THR A 20 -52.22 -50.90 -7.03
C THR A 20 -50.79 -51.11 -7.51
N ARG A 21 -50.24 -50.21 -8.34
CA ARG A 21 -48.82 -50.22 -8.70
C ARG A 21 -47.93 -49.60 -7.61
N LEU A 22 -48.41 -48.57 -6.93
CA LEU A 22 -47.75 -47.99 -5.73
C LEU A 22 -47.75 -48.95 -4.54
N ALA A 23 -48.76 -49.82 -4.40
CA ALA A 23 -48.82 -50.83 -3.34
C ALA A 23 -47.79 -51.97 -3.48
N LYS A 24 -47.15 -52.14 -4.65
CA LYS A 24 -46.03 -53.09 -4.87
C LYS A 24 -44.65 -52.46 -4.72
N ILE A 25 -44.58 -51.14 -4.47
CA ILE A 25 -43.33 -50.43 -4.20
C ILE A 25 -43.04 -50.58 -2.71
N ASN A 26 -41.86 -51.10 -2.35
CA ASN A 26 -41.42 -51.20 -0.96
C ASN A 26 -41.61 -49.82 -0.29
N SER A 27 -42.26 -49.79 0.88
CA SER A 27 -42.49 -48.56 1.65
C SER A 27 -41.17 -47.80 1.91
N LEU A 28 -40.07 -48.53 2.02
CA LEU A 28 -38.70 -48.01 2.06
C LEU A 28 -38.35 -47.16 0.83
N PHE A 29 -38.64 -47.60 -0.39
CA PHE A 29 -38.37 -46.84 -1.62
C PHE A 29 -39.23 -45.57 -1.71
N LEU A 30 -40.51 -45.68 -1.32
CA LEU A 30 -41.40 -44.53 -1.27
C LEU A 30 -40.89 -43.46 -0.29
N GLY A 31 -40.47 -43.88 0.91
CA GLY A 31 -39.97 -42.98 1.95
C GLY A 31 -38.60 -42.36 1.67
N THR A 32 -37.69 -43.10 1.02
CA THR A 32 -36.30 -42.66 0.83
C THR A 32 -36.03 -42.00 -0.53
N VAL A 33 -36.81 -42.32 -1.56
CA VAL A 33 -36.58 -41.81 -2.92
C VAL A 33 -37.71 -40.90 -3.35
N ILE A 34 -38.95 -41.40 -3.36
CA ILE A 34 -40.08 -40.70 -3.98
C ILE A 34 -40.46 -39.46 -3.16
N ILE A 35 -40.61 -39.59 -1.83
CA ILE A 35 -41.00 -38.46 -0.97
C ILE A 35 -39.94 -37.34 -1.01
N PRO A 36 -38.64 -37.60 -0.79
CA PRO A 36 -37.62 -36.55 -0.86
C PRO A 36 -37.51 -35.90 -2.24
N THR A 37 -37.63 -36.68 -3.32
CA THR A 37 -37.60 -36.15 -4.68
C THR A 37 -38.82 -35.28 -4.98
N LEU A 38 -40.02 -35.68 -4.54
CA LEU A 38 -41.23 -34.89 -4.72
C LEU A 38 -41.15 -33.56 -3.93
N LEU A 39 -40.65 -33.60 -2.69
CA LEU A 39 -40.38 -32.41 -1.89
C LEU A 39 -39.36 -31.48 -2.58
N SER A 40 -38.30 -32.05 -3.16
CA SER A 40 -37.30 -31.32 -3.92
C SER A 40 -37.89 -30.64 -5.16
N ILE A 41 -38.77 -31.31 -5.90
CA ILE A 41 -39.48 -30.74 -7.06
C ILE A 41 -40.37 -29.57 -6.63
N ILE A 42 -41.13 -29.73 -5.54
CA ILE A 42 -42.00 -28.65 -5.03
C ILE A 42 -41.16 -27.46 -4.61
N TYR A 43 -40.08 -27.70 -3.86
CA TYR A 43 -39.19 -26.66 -3.37
C TYR A 43 -38.48 -25.92 -4.50
N PHE A 44 -37.66 -26.61 -5.30
CA PHE A 44 -36.90 -25.99 -6.38
C PHE A 44 -37.78 -25.53 -7.56
N GLY A 45 -38.96 -26.11 -7.73
CA GLY A 45 -39.89 -25.73 -8.78
C GLY A 45 -40.64 -24.44 -8.49
N PHE A 46 -41.19 -24.29 -7.28
CA PHE A 46 -42.16 -23.24 -6.97
C PHE A 46 -41.77 -22.32 -5.81
N ILE A 47 -40.92 -22.76 -4.88
CA ILE A 47 -40.63 -22.01 -3.65
C ILE A 47 -39.27 -21.31 -3.73
N ALA A 48 -38.25 -21.98 -4.26
CA ALA A 48 -36.88 -21.46 -4.26
C ALA A 48 -36.79 -20.16 -5.06
N SER A 49 -36.18 -19.15 -4.44
CA SER A 49 -36.03 -17.83 -5.05
C SER A 49 -34.98 -17.82 -6.13
N ASP A 50 -35.24 -17.00 -7.15
CA ASP A 50 -34.29 -16.76 -8.22
C ASP A 50 -33.12 -15.89 -7.74
N ILE A 51 -31.91 -16.35 -8.05
CA ILE A 51 -30.67 -15.66 -7.72
C ILE A 51 -30.01 -15.23 -9.03
N TYR A 52 -29.84 -13.92 -9.13
CA TYR A 52 -29.22 -13.21 -10.23
C TYR A 52 -27.77 -12.91 -9.87
N ILE A 53 -26.86 -13.17 -10.81
CA ILE A 53 -25.42 -12.96 -10.61
C ILE A 53 -24.94 -11.90 -11.60
N SER A 54 -24.45 -10.77 -11.08
CA SER A 54 -23.72 -9.79 -11.86
C SER A 54 -22.23 -10.10 -11.75
N GLU A 55 -21.55 -10.24 -12.89
CA GLU A 55 -20.11 -10.49 -12.99
C GLU A 55 -19.41 -9.26 -13.58
N SER A 56 -18.25 -8.93 -13.02
CA SER A 56 -17.31 -7.97 -13.57
C SER A 56 -15.89 -8.48 -13.44
N ARG A 57 -14.98 -7.91 -14.23
CA ARG A 57 -13.57 -8.31 -14.23
C ARG A 57 -12.68 -7.09 -14.19
N PHE A 58 -11.69 -7.12 -13.31
CA PHE A 58 -10.75 -6.02 -13.16
C PHE A 58 -9.33 -6.52 -12.94
N VAL A 59 -8.36 -5.63 -13.16
CA VAL A 59 -6.95 -5.85 -12.86
C VAL A 59 -6.42 -4.63 -12.11
N VAL A 60 -5.59 -4.86 -11.10
CA VAL A 60 -4.83 -3.80 -10.44
C VAL A 60 -3.43 -3.78 -11.06
N ARG A 61 -3.05 -2.64 -11.65
CA ARG A 61 -1.75 -2.48 -12.29
C ARG A 61 -0.85 -1.55 -11.48
N ASN A 62 0.41 -1.94 -11.40
CA ASN A 62 1.50 -1.09 -10.94
C ASN A 62 2.41 -0.76 -12.14
N PRO A 63 2.52 0.52 -12.56
CA PRO A 63 3.31 0.93 -13.72
C PRO A 63 4.79 0.58 -13.60
N GLU A 64 5.34 0.55 -12.39
CA GLU A 64 6.78 0.42 -12.14
C GLU A 64 7.18 -1.04 -11.88
N ARG A 65 6.76 -1.97 -12.74
CA ARG A 65 7.38 -3.30 -12.79
C ARG A 65 8.81 -3.13 -13.28
N GLN A 66 9.74 -2.86 -12.36
CA GLN A 66 11.16 -3.01 -12.63
C GLN A 66 11.39 -4.47 -13.01
N ILE A 67 11.73 -4.71 -14.28
CA ILE A 67 12.27 -5.98 -14.73
C ILE A 67 13.58 -6.14 -13.95
N PRO A 68 13.68 -7.05 -12.97
CA PRO A 68 14.90 -7.16 -12.19
C PRO A 68 16.01 -7.60 -13.13
N THR A 69 17.12 -6.88 -13.13
CA THR A 69 18.32 -7.26 -13.86
C THR A 69 19.27 -8.04 -12.94
N GLY A 70 19.93 -9.08 -13.47
CA GLY A 70 20.90 -9.88 -12.73
C GLY A 70 20.27 -10.96 -11.84
N LEU A 71 20.81 -11.14 -10.63
CA LEU A 71 20.46 -12.23 -9.72
C LEU A 71 19.03 -12.12 -9.14
N GLY A 72 18.44 -10.92 -9.17
CA GLY A 72 17.02 -10.72 -8.88
C GLY A 72 16.08 -11.35 -9.93
N ALA A 73 16.53 -11.54 -11.17
CA ALA A 73 15.76 -12.19 -12.23
C ALA A 73 15.59 -13.70 -11.97
N ILE A 74 16.61 -14.33 -11.37
CA ILE A 74 16.61 -15.77 -11.05
C ILE A 74 15.61 -16.06 -9.90
N ILE A 75 15.54 -15.18 -8.90
CA ILE A 75 14.62 -15.32 -7.76
C ILE A 75 13.16 -15.06 -8.19
N GLN A 76 12.89 -14.09 -9.07
CA GLN A 76 11.56 -13.92 -9.65
C GLN A 76 11.19 -15.06 -10.62
N GLY A 77 12.16 -15.60 -11.36
CA GLY A 77 11.97 -16.78 -12.21
C GLY A 77 11.56 -18.04 -11.44
N ALA A 78 11.85 -18.10 -10.13
CA ALA A 78 11.39 -19.15 -9.22
C ALA A 78 9.92 -19.00 -8.78
N GLY A 79 9.18 -18.01 -9.30
CA GLY A 79 7.73 -17.87 -9.11
C GLY A 79 7.29 -16.92 -7.98
N PHE A 80 8.20 -16.20 -7.33
CA PHE A 80 7.88 -15.24 -6.28
C PHE A 80 7.62 -13.83 -6.85
N SER A 81 6.43 -13.61 -7.44
CA SER A 81 6.03 -12.29 -7.96
C SER A 81 5.29 -11.45 -6.89
N ARG A 82 5.83 -10.27 -6.53
CA ARG A 82 5.21 -9.29 -5.59
C ARG A 82 3.93 -8.62 -6.09
N SER A 83 3.54 -8.81 -7.35
CA SER A 83 2.36 -8.17 -7.94
C SER A 83 1.02 -8.71 -7.46
N GLN A 84 1.02 -9.77 -6.64
CA GLN A 84 -0.20 -10.37 -6.10
C GLN A 84 -0.79 -9.56 -4.94
N ASP A 85 0.06 -8.96 -4.10
CA ASP A 85 -0.35 -8.31 -2.85
C ASP A 85 -1.35 -7.16 -3.05
N ASP A 86 -1.17 -6.35 -4.10
CA ASP A 86 -2.01 -5.16 -4.33
C ASP A 86 -3.47 -5.51 -4.70
N THR A 87 -3.70 -6.61 -5.42
CA THR A 87 -5.06 -7.05 -5.76
C THR A 87 -5.76 -7.67 -4.57
N TYR A 88 -5.03 -8.37 -3.70
CA TYR A 88 -5.57 -8.92 -2.45
C TYR A 88 -6.06 -7.80 -1.51
N ASN A 89 -5.34 -6.67 -1.43
CA ASN A 89 -5.77 -5.53 -0.62
C ASN A 89 -7.14 -4.97 -1.06
N VAL A 90 -7.38 -4.90 -2.37
CA VAL A 90 -8.68 -4.47 -2.92
C VAL A 90 -9.77 -5.51 -2.61
N GLN A 91 -9.47 -6.80 -2.77
CA GLN A 91 -10.38 -7.89 -2.45
C GLN A 91 -10.79 -7.87 -0.98
N GLU A 92 -9.83 -7.81 -0.06
CA GLU A 92 -10.09 -7.75 1.38
C GLU A 92 -10.91 -6.52 1.76
N PHE A 93 -10.62 -5.38 1.14
CA PHE A 93 -11.43 -4.18 1.33
C PHE A 93 -12.87 -4.36 0.83
N MET A 94 -13.08 -4.91 -0.37
CA MET A 94 -14.42 -5.17 -0.91
C MET A 94 -15.20 -6.17 -0.04
N LEU A 95 -14.54 -7.17 0.54
CA LEU A 95 -15.17 -8.16 1.43
C LEU A 95 -15.28 -7.70 2.90
N SER A 96 -14.82 -6.49 3.21
CA SER A 96 -14.78 -5.97 4.58
C SER A 96 -16.14 -5.46 5.08
N ARG A 97 -16.23 -5.29 6.41
CA ARG A 97 -17.36 -4.64 7.08
C ARG A 97 -17.54 -3.18 6.64
N ASP A 98 -16.46 -2.50 6.30
CA ASP A 98 -16.50 -1.12 5.82
C ASP A 98 -17.21 -1.04 4.48
N ALA A 99 -16.95 -2.01 3.59
CA ALA A 99 -17.63 -2.07 2.32
C ALA A 99 -19.12 -2.39 2.48
N LEU A 100 -19.45 -3.38 3.29
CA LEU A 100 -20.85 -3.68 3.66
C LEU A 100 -21.56 -2.44 4.20
N SER A 101 -20.95 -1.73 5.14
CA SER A 101 -21.56 -0.55 5.79
C SER A 101 -21.91 0.53 4.76
N LYS A 102 -20.97 0.81 3.83
CA LYS A 102 -21.20 1.77 2.74
C LYS A 102 -22.29 1.33 1.77
N ILE A 103 -22.30 0.06 1.39
CA ILE A 103 -23.35 -0.48 0.51
C ILE A 103 -24.71 -0.41 1.19
N ASN A 104 -24.78 -0.88 2.44
CA ASN A 104 -26.02 -0.87 3.20
C ASN A 104 -26.57 0.55 3.38
N TYR A 105 -25.71 1.56 3.59
CA TYR A 105 -26.12 2.95 3.68
C TYR A 105 -26.75 3.49 2.39
N GLN A 106 -26.25 3.11 1.20
CA GLN A 106 -26.74 3.67 -0.06
C GLN A 106 -27.95 2.92 -0.63
N ILE A 107 -28.01 1.59 -0.49
CA ILE A 107 -29.06 0.77 -1.12
C ILE A 107 -29.94 0.02 -0.13
N ASN A 108 -29.80 0.27 1.19
CA ASN A 108 -30.53 -0.44 2.23
C ASN A 108 -30.46 -1.96 2.05
N LEU A 109 -29.23 -2.48 1.91
CA LEU A 109 -28.94 -3.87 1.58
C LEU A 109 -29.67 -4.86 2.48
N ARG A 110 -29.77 -4.55 3.78
CA ARG A 110 -30.54 -5.32 4.75
C ARG A 110 -31.98 -5.55 4.32
N GLU A 111 -32.67 -4.51 3.87
CA GLU A 111 -34.06 -4.59 3.44
C GLU A 111 -34.17 -5.32 2.11
N ALA A 112 -33.25 -5.07 1.17
CA ALA A 112 -33.19 -5.76 -0.11
C ALA A 112 -33.08 -7.29 0.05
N PHE A 113 -32.31 -7.77 1.02
CA PHE A 113 -32.18 -9.20 1.33
C PHE A 113 -33.25 -9.76 2.25
N ALA A 114 -34.04 -8.92 2.92
CA ALA A 114 -35.13 -9.33 3.82
C ALA A 114 -36.53 -9.26 3.17
N ARG A 115 -36.63 -8.95 1.88
CA ARG A 115 -37.91 -8.81 1.17
C ARG A 115 -38.78 -10.07 1.29
N SER A 116 -40.09 -9.88 1.42
CA SER A 116 -41.07 -10.95 1.60
C SER A 116 -41.24 -11.87 0.38
N GLY A 117 -40.85 -11.42 -0.82
CA GLY A 117 -40.86 -12.23 -2.03
C GLY A 117 -39.72 -13.25 -2.12
N ILE A 118 -38.79 -13.25 -1.16
CA ILE A 118 -37.68 -14.21 -1.07
C ILE A 118 -38.12 -15.35 -0.14
N ASP A 119 -37.71 -16.57 -0.49
CA ASP A 119 -38.02 -17.77 0.25
C ASP A 119 -37.37 -17.77 1.64
N ILE A 120 -37.98 -18.52 2.56
CA ILE A 120 -37.63 -18.52 3.97
C ILE A 120 -36.20 -19.03 4.22
N PHE A 121 -35.64 -19.88 3.36
CA PHE A 121 -34.30 -20.42 3.57
C PHE A 121 -33.21 -19.53 2.98
N SER A 122 -33.53 -18.79 1.91
CA SER A 122 -32.56 -17.90 1.24
C SER A 122 -32.57 -16.48 1.79
N ARG A 123 -33.70 -15.99 2.33
CA ARG A 123 -33.81 -14.59 2.78
C ARG A 123 -33.03 -14.31 4.06
N PHE A 124 -32.54 -13.08 4.18
CA PHE A 124 -31.88 -12.61 5.39
C PHE A 124 -32.89 -12.55 6.56
N ASN A 125 -32.46 -13.05 7.72
CA ASN A 125 -33.21 -13.04 8.99
C ASN A 125 -34.66 -13.57 8.86
N ALA A 126 -34.82 -14.68 8.13
CA ALA A 126 -36.14 -15.21 7.81
C ALA A 126 -37.03 -15.55 9.02
N LEU A 127 -36.40 -16.01 10.10
CA LEU A 127 -37.05 -16.43 11.34
C LEU A 127 -37.02 -15.34 12.42
N GLY A 128 -36.47 -14.15 12.13
CA GLY A 128 -36.36 -13.05 13.09
C GLY A 128 -35.36 -13.29 14.23
N LEU A 129 -34.56 -14.36 14.17
CA LEU A 129 -33.70 -14.80 15.27
C LEU A 129 -32.47 -13.92 15.47
N ASP A 130 -31.91 -13.37 14.40
CA ASP A 130 -30.70 -12.55 14.47
C ASP A 130 -30.73 -11.43 13.41
N ASN A 131 -30.89 -10.20 13.88
CA ASN A 131 -30.88 -8.99 13.07
C ASN A 131 -29.59 -8.17 13.26
N SER A 132 -28.54 -8.78 13.77
CA SER A 132 -27.25 -8.11 14.01
C SER A 132 -26.54 -7.73 12.71
N ILE A 133 -25.61 -6.78 12.80
CA ILE A 133 -24.72 -6.43 11.69
C ILE A 133 -23.80 -7.61 11.33
N GLU A 134 -23.43 -8.43 12.32
CA GLU A 134 -22.58 -9.60 12.12
C GLU A 134 -23.28 -10.67 11.28
N ALA A 135 -24.57 -10.92 11.52
CA ALA A 135 -25.36 -11.81 10.67
C ALA A 135 -25.45 -11.29 9.23
N LEU A 136 -25.69 -9.99 9.05
CA LEU A 136 -25.72 -9.37 7.73
C LEU A 136 -24.37 -9.47 7.02
N PHE A 137 -23.27 -9.35 7.75
CA PHE A 137 -21.92 -9.49 7.22
C PHE A 137 -21.62 -10.91 6.72
N ARG A 138 -21.97 -11.94 7.50
CA ARG A 138 -21.84 -13.33 7.05
C ARG A 138 -22.70 -13.61 5.82
N PHE A 139 -23.91 -13.07 5.80
CA PHE A 139 -24.81 -13.17 4.65
C PHE A 139 -24.20 -12.50 3.42
N TYR A 140 -23.65 -11.29 3.58
CA TYR A 140 -22.96 -10.56 2.53
C TYR A 140 -21.75 -11.31 1.95
N GLN A 141 -20.91 -11.90 2.80
CA GLN A 141 -19.76 -12.70 2.36
C GLN A 141 -20.15 -13.93 1.53
N ASN A 142 -21.34 -14.49 1.74
CA ASN A 142 -21.86 -15.58 0.91
C ASN A 142 -22.42 -15.11 -0.45
N HIS A 143 -22.69 -13.81 -0.60
CA HIS A 143 -23.28 -13.21 -1.81
C HIS A 143 -22.26 -12.45 -2.66
N VAL A 144 -21.08 -12.16 -2.12
CA VAL A 144 -20.00 -11.48 -2.84
C VAL A 144 -18.78 -12.40 -2.89
N GLU A 145 -18.39 -12.75 -4.10
CA GLU A 145 -17.26 -13.64 -4.36
C GLU A 145 -16.27 -12.94 -5.27
N ILE A 146 -14.99 -12.92 -4.87
CA ILE A 146 -13.91 -12.35 -5.68
C ILE A 146 -12.87 -13.45 -5.87
N ASN A 147 -12.70 -13.88 -7.11
CA ASN A 147 -11.72 -14.89 -7.48
C ASN A 147 -10.58 -14.26 -8.26
N LEU A 148 -9.37 -14.32 -7.72
CA LEU A 148 -8.15 -13.88 -8.40
C LEU A 148 -7.52 -15.04 -9.17
N ASN A 149 -7.38 -14.88 -10.49
CA ASN A 149 -6.54 -15.78 -11.28
C ASN A 149 -5.09 -15.31 -11.20
N THR A 150 -4.23 -16.08 -10.52
CA THR A 150 -2.82 -15.76 -10.31
C THR A 150 -2.01 -15.72 -11.59
N SER A 151 -2.38 -16.50 -12.63
CA SER A 151 -1.69 -16.53 -13.91
C SER A 151 -1.98 -15.28 -14.77
N SER A 152 -3.22 -14.79 -14.78
CA SER A 152 -3.60 -13.62 -15.58
C SER A 152 -3.61 -12.31 -14.78
N SER A 153 -3.51 -12.37 -13.45
CA SER A 153 -3.74 -11.23 -12.53
C SER A 153 -5.14 -10.60 -12.66
N ILE A 154 -6.10 -11.32 -13.26
CA ILE A 154 -7.48 -10.85 -13.42
C ILE A 154 -8.30 -11.31 -12.22
N ALA A 155 -8.94 -10.36 -11.54
CA ALA A 155 -9.94 -10.62 -10.52
C ALA A 155 -11.34 -10.66 -11.14
N VAL A 156 -12.11 -11.70 -10.82
CA VAL A 156 -13.51 -11.85 -11.21
C VAL A 156 -14.37 -11.59 -9.99
N LEU A 157 -15.13 -10.50 -10.01
CA LEU A 157 -16.08 -10.12 -8.97
C LEU A 157 -17.47 -10.60 -9.38
N LYS A 158 -18.05 -11.49 -8.58
CA LYS A 158 -19.41 -11.98 -8.71
C LYS A 158 -20.23 -11.51 -7.53
N VAL A 159 -21.36 -10.88 -7.82
CA VAL A 159 -22.33 -10.47 -6.81
C VAL A 159 -23.66 -11.13 -7.09
N LYS A 160 -24.16 -11.84 -6.08
CA LYS A 160 -25.43 -12.54 -6.07
C LYS A 160 -26.48 -11.67 -5.38
N ALA A 161 -27.65 -11.53 -5.99
CA ALA A 161 -28.80 -10.95 -5.35
C ALA A 161 -30.10 -11.58 -5.88
N PHE A 162 -31.21 -11.34 -5.17
CA PHE A 162 -32.53 -11.85 -5.55
C PHE A 162 -33.23 -11.00 -6.62
N ASN A 163 -32.58 -9.93 -7.09
CA ASN A 163 -33.07 -9.04 -8.13
C ASN A 163 -31.90 -8.63 -9.04
N THR A 164 -32.14 -8.59 -10.35
CA THR A 164 -31.19 -8.13 -11.38
C THR A 164 -30.60 -6.76 -11.07
N ASP A 165 -31.44 -5.78 -10.70
CA ASP A 165 -30.95 -4.42 -10.43
C ASP A 165 -30.10 -4.33 -9.17
N ASP A 166 -30.44 -5.10 -8.13
CA ASP A 166 -29.69 -5.12 -6.87
C ASP A 166 -28.32 -5.78 -7.09
N ALA A 167 -28.25 -6.89 -7.85
CA ALA A 167 -26.99 -7.56 -8.20
C ALA A 167 -26.06 -6.62 -8.99
N TYR A 168 -26.60 -5.95 -10.02
CA TYR A 168 -25.84 -5.00 -10.84
C TYR A 168 -25.34 -3.80 -10.03
N ARG A 169 -26.23 -3.15 -9.26
CA ARG A 169 -25.88 -1.97 -8.45
C ARG A 169 -24.82 -2.30 -7.41
N MET A 170 -24.95 -3.43 -6.72
CA MET A 170 -23.95 -3.86 -5.74
C MET A 170 -22.58 -4.11 -6.38
N ASN A 171 -22.54 -4.78 -7.54
CA ASN A 171 -21.29 -5.04 -8.25
C ASN A 171 -20.61 -3.73 -8.70
N GLU A 172 -21.37 -2.83 -9.32
CA GLU A 172 -20.86 -1.51 -9.74
C GLU A 172 -20.36 -0.69 -8.55
N MET A 173 -21.09 -0.67 -7.44
CA MET A 173 -20.66 0.02 -6.23
C MET A 173 -19.37 -0.55 -5.65
N LEU A 174 -19.22 -1.88 -5.62
CA LEU A 174 -18.00 -2.51 -5.14
C LEU A 174 -16.79 -2.13 -6.00
N LEU A 175 -16.93 -2.16 -7.33
CA LEU A 175 -15.88 -1.69 -8.24
C LEU A 175 -15.49 -0.24 -7.98
N GLN A 176 -16.48 0.67 -7.92
CA GLN A 176 -16.23 2.08 -7.63
C GLN A 176 -15.54 2.27 -6.27
N MET A 177 -15.94 1.50 -5.26
CA MET A 177 -15.33 1.55 -3.94
C MET A 177 -13.88 1.03 -3.96
N GLY A 178 -13.59 0.00 -4.78
CA GLY A 178 -12.24 -0.49 -5.04
C GLY A 178 -11.34 0.56 -5.70
N GLU A 179 -11.85 1.25 -6.72
CA GLU A 179 -11.15 2.37 -7.38
C GLU A 179 -10.85 3.50 -6.39
N GLN A 180 -11.86 3.91 -5.61
CA GLN A 180 -11.68 4.93 -4.59
C GLN A 180 -10.69 4.51 -3.50
N PHE A 181 -10.66 3.22 -3.15
CA PHE A 181 -9.70 2.68 -2.19
C PHE A 181 -8.27 2.81 -2.71
N ILE A 182 -8.02 2.40 -3.96
CA ILE A 182 -6.72 2.59 -4.61
C ILE A 182 -6.33 4.07 -4.71
N ASN A 183 -7.26 4.94 -5.11
CA ASN A 183 -7.00 6.37 -5.17
C ASN A 183 -6.62 6.96 -3.81
N ARG A 184 -7.28 6.53 -2.72
CA ARG A 184 -6.92 6.94 -1.36
C ARG A 184 -5.55 6.42 -0.94
N LEU A 185 -5.20 5.18 -1.29
CA LEU A 185 -3.87 4.61 -1.01
C LEU A 185 -2.78 5.39 -1.73
N ASN A 186 -2.95 5.67 -3.02
CA ASN A 186 -2.01 6.47 -3.80
C ASN A 186 -1.86 7.87 -3.22
N GLU A 187 -2.97 8.54 -2.91
CA GLU A 187 -2.93 9.89 -2.38
C GLU A 187 -2.22 9.96 -1.03
N ARG A 188 -2.49 9.00 -0.14
CA ARG A 188 -1.79 8.88 1.14
C ARG A 188 -0.30 8.61 0.93
N GLY A 189 0.06 7.63 0.11
CA GLY A 189 1.46 7.29 -0.17
C GLY A 189 2.23 8.45 -0.77
N ARG A 190 1.61 9.17 -1.71
CA ARG A 190 2.14 10.41 -2.31
C ARG A 190 2.40 11.48 -1.26
N GLN A 191 1.41 11.76 -0.41
CA GLN A 191 1.52 12.76 0.65
C GLN A 191 2.62 12.40 1.65
N ASP A 192 2.66 11.14 2.09
CA ASP A 192 3.63 10.67 3.09
C ASP A 192 5.07 10.75 2.56
N LEU A 193 5.30 10.33 1.31
CA LEU A 193 6.60 10.39 0.65
C LEU A 193 7.10 11.84 0.50
N ILE A 194 6.25 12.74 0.01
CA ILE A 194 6.59 14.16 -0.17
C ILE A 194 6.77 14.85 1.19
N ARG A 195 5.91 14.56 2.17
CA ARG A 195 5.99 15.15 3.51
C ARG A 195 7.31 14.79 4.20
N PHE A 196 7.71 13.52 4.12
CA PHE A 196 8.99 13.06 4.67
C PHE A 196 10.18 13.76 4.01
N ALA A 197 10.25 13.77 2.68
CA ALA A 197 11.34 14.43 1.96
C ALA A 197 11.37 15.96 2.17
N SER A 198 10.20 16.60 2.30
CA SER A 198 10.10 18.03 2.64
C SER A 198 10.65 18.31 4.03
N SER A 199 10.33 17.47 5.03
CA SER A 199 10.85 17.66 6.39
C SER A 199 12.37 17.53 6.47
N GLU A 200 12.99 16.65 5.67
CA GLU A 200 14.45 16.55 5.56
C GLU A 200 15.07 17.82 4.96
N VAL A 201 14.43 18.42 3.96
CA VAL A 201 14.85 19.72 3.40
C VAL A 201 14.77 20.80 4.47
N ASP A 202 13.67 20.89 5.23
CA ASP A 202 13.50 21.90 6.28
C ASP A 202 14.60 21.77 7.37
N ILE A 203 14.90 20.55 7.78
CA ILE A 203 16.00 20.26 8.73
C ILE A 203 17.35 20.68 8.14
N ALA A 204 17.62 20.36 6.88
CA ALA A 204 18.88 20.70 6.22
C ALA A 204 19.02 22.23 6.03
N VAL A 205 17.92 22.94 5.73
CA VAL A 205 17.89 24.41 5.64
C VAL A 205 18.27 25.03 6.98
N GLU A 206 17.70 24.56 8.09
CA GLU A 206 18.03 25.11 9.41
C GLU A 206 19.48 24.82 9.83
N LYS A 207 20.02 23.64 9.48
CA LYS A 207 21.45 23.33 9.67
C LYS A 207 22.35 24.27 8.85
N ALA A 208 22.04 24.48 7.57
CA ALA A 208 22.82 25.37 6.70
C ALA A 208 22.77 26.83 7.18
N LYS A 209 21.60 27.31 7.61
CA LYS A 209 21.45 28.63 8.25
C LYS A 209 22.25 28.73 9.54
N ALA A 210 22.19 27.72 10.41
CA ALA A 210 22.92 27.70 11.68
C ALA A 210 24.44 27.73 11.44
N ALA A 211 24.97 26.90 10.55
CA ALA A 211 26.39 26.89 10.19
C ALA A 211 26.84 28.22 9.58
N SER A 212 26.03 28.79 8.68
CA SER A 212 26.28 30.11 8.09
C SER A 212 26.31 31.22 9.13
N ARG A 213 25.38 31.22 10.11
CA ARG A 213 25.36 32.17 11.22
C ARG A 213 26.56 32.01 12.14
N LYS A 214 26.97 30.78 12.48
CA LYS A 214 28.17 30.53 13.29
C LYS A 214 29.42 31.10 12.62
N LEU A 215 29.63 30.80 11.34
CA LEU A 215 30.77 31.32 10.57
C LEU A 215 30.74 32.86 10.48
N SER A 216 29.57 33.45 10.20
CA SER A 216 29.43 34.91 10.16
C SER A 216 29.70 35.56 11.52
N THR A 217 29.23 34.95 12.60
CA THR A 217 29.45 35.45 13.97
C THR A 217 30.93 35.38 14.34
N PHE A 218 31.62 34.29 13.98
CA PHE A 218 33.05 34.15 14.16
C PHE A 218 33.82 35.23 13.39
N ARG A 219 33.53 35.43 12.10
CA ARG A 219 34.15 36.50 11.28
C ARG A 219 33.96 37.89 11.90
N ASN A 220 32.74 38.21 12.34
CA ASN A 220 32.44 39.50 12.97
C ASN A 220 33.16 39.67 14.32
N LYS A 221 33.17 38.65 15.18
CA LYS A 221 33.84 38.71 16.49
C LYS A 221 35.35 38.82 16.38
N GLN A 222 35.94 38.11 15.43
CA GLN A 222 37.39 38.10 15.24
C GLN A 222 37.89 39.26 14.37
N GLY A 223 37.00 39.95 13.62
CA GLY A 223 37.39 40.97 12.65
C GLY A 223 38.17 40.39 11.46
N ILE A 224 38.07 39.08 11.24
CA ILE A 224 38.83 38.33 10.24
C ILE A 224 37.89 37.83 9.16
N PHE A 225 38.11 38.27 7.92
CA PHE A 225 37.32 37.82 6.78
C PHE A 225 37.81 36.47 6.24
N ASP A 226 39.14 36.34 6.16
CA ASP A 226 39.88 35.20 5.63
C ASP A 226 41.25 35.12 6.34
N PRO A 227 41.43 34.20 7.33
CA PRO A 227 42.66 34.10 8.10
C PRO A 227 43.89 33.77 7.27
N GLU A 228 43.75 32.96 6.21
CA GLU A 228 44.88 32.60 5.35
C GLU A 228 45.38 33.81 4.57
N LYS A 229 44.46 34.57 3.95
CA LYS A 229 44.83 35.78 3.21
C LYS A 229 45.42 36.85 4.11
N GLN A 230 44.87 37.03 5.31
CA GLN A 230 45.44 37.99 6.28
C GLN A 230 46.82 37.52 6.77
N SER A 231 47.02 36.23 7.04
CA SER A 231 48.32 35.67 7.45
C SER A 231 49.37 35.91 6.36
N GLY A 232 49.01 35.71 5.09
CA GLY A 232 49.88 35.98 3.96
C GLY A 232 50.33 37.45 3.88
N LEU A 233 49.42 38.40 4.11
CA LEU A 233 49.74 39.82 4.15
C LEU A 233 50.68 40.17 5.32
N GLN A 234 50.42 39.62 6.51
CA GLN A 234 51.30 39.80 7.68
C GLN A 234 52.70 39.22 7.44
N LEU A 235 52.80 38.00 6.91
CA LEU A 235 54.08 37.36 6.59
C LEU A 235 54.87 38.17 5.54
N GLN A 236 54.19 38.75 4.56
CA GLN A 236 54.82 39.65 3.59
C GLN A 236 55.39 40.93 4.25
N GLN A 237 54.71 41.47 5.27
CA GLN A 237 55.23 42.60 6.05
C GLN A 237 56.45 42.21 6.89
N ILE A 238 56.43 41.01 7.50
CA ILE A 238 57.57 40.46 8.22
C ILE A 238 58.78 40.30 7.29
N SER A 239 58.59 39.77 6.08
CA SER A 239 59.68 39.68 5.09
C SER A 239 60.29 41.05 4.76
N LYS A 240 59.47 42.09 4.57
CA LYS A 240 59.98 43.46 4.34
C LYS A 240 60.79 44.01 5.54
N LEU A 241 60.35 43.74 6.77
CA LEU A 241 61.09 44.13 7.97
C LEU A 241 62.41 43.35 8.12
N GLN A 242 62.42 42.07 7.72
CA GLN A 242 63.64 41.26 7.68
C GLN A 242 64.65 41.81 6.67
N ASP A 243 64.19 42.22 5.48
CA ASP A 243 65.04 42.88 4.49
C ASP A 243 65.65 44.18 5.05
N GLU A 244 64.85 45.01 5.74
CA GLU A 244 65.31 46.25 6.37
C GLU A 244 66.30 45.99 7.53
N LEU A 245 66.08 44.92 8.30
CA LEU A 245 66.98 44.49 9.36
C LEU A 245 68.34 44.08 8.80
N ILE A 246 68.35 43.30 7.72
CA ILE A 246 69.58 42.86 7.05
C ILE A 246 70.34 44.10 6.56
N ALA A 247 69.69 45.01 5.85
CA ALA A 247 70.30 46.25 5.37
C ALA A 247 70.89 47.09 6.52
N SER A 248 70.15 47.26 7.62
CA SER A 248 70.58 48.04 8.79
C SER A 248 71.77 47.39 9.51
N LYS A 249 71.79 46.05 9.63
CA LYS A 249 72.94 45.31 10.20
C LYS A 249 74.18 45.42 9.33
N THR A 250 74.03 45.33 8.01
CA THR A 250 75.13 45.53 7.06
C THR A 250 75.69 46.95 7.18
N GLN A 251 74.83 47.97 7.28
CA GLN A 251 75.27 49.35 7.47
C GLN A 251 76.01 49.55 8.80
N LEU A 252 75.52 48.97 9.90
CA LEU A 252 76.21 49.01 11.20
C LEU A 252 77.60 48.37 11.09
N SER A 253 77.70 47.19 10.47
CA SER A 253 78.97 46.47 10.31
C SER A 253 79.98 47.27 9.47
N GLN A 254 79.53 47.97 8.42
CA GLN A 254 80.39 48.83 7.61
C GLN A 254 80.90 50.02 8.42
N VAL A 255 80.01 50.79 9.05
CA VAL A 255 80.40 51.96 9.86
C VAL A 255 81.36 51.57 10.98
N GLN A 256 81.11 50.45 11.65
CA GLN A 256 81.95 49.96 12.75
C GLN A 256 83.34 49.50 12.27
N ALA A 257 83.46 48.97 11.05
CA ALA A 257 84.74 48.57 10.47
C ALA A 257 85.61 49.77 10.06
N PHE A 258 85.00 50.87 9.59
CA PHE A 258 85.72 52.06 9.13
C PHE A 258 85.92 53.13 10.20
N THR A 259 85.01 53.24 11.18
CA THR A 259 85.07 54.28 12.22
C THR A 259 84.50 53.75 13.54
N PRO A 260 85.34 53.10 14.38
CA PRO A 260 84.90 52.43 15.60
C PRO A 260 84.21 53.33 16.64
N ASP A 261 84.55 54.62 16.67
CA ASP A 261 83.99 55.63 17.60
C ASP A 261 82.98 56.57 16.94
N SER A 262 82.36 56.15 15.83
CA SER A 262 81.40 56.99 15.12
C SER A 262 80.17 57.29 15.99
N PRO A 263 79.76 58.57 16.11
CA PRO A 263 78.57 58.96 16.87
C PRO A 263 77.26 58.42 16.26
N GLN A 264 77.29 57.82 15.06
CA GLN A 264 76.13 57.20 14.41
C GLN A 264 75.85 55.76 14.90
N LEU A 265 76.82 55.09 15.54
CA LEU A 265 76.68 53.71 15.98
C LEU A 265 75.52 53.48 16.98
N PRO A 266 75.29 54.33 18.00
CA PRO A 266 74.15 54.18 18.90
C PRO A 266 72.80 54.27 18.17
N ALA A 267 72.68 55.17 17.19
CA ALA A 267 71.46 55.35 16.42
C ALA A 267 71.14 54.11 15.55
N LEU A 268 72.14 53.53 14.88
CA LEU A 268 71.99 52.30 14.09
C LEU A 268 71.63 51.10 14.97
N LYS A 269 72.27 50.95 16.13
CA LYS A 269 71.92 49.90 17.11
C LYS A 269 70.48 50.03 17.61
N ASN A 270 70.04 51.24 17.92
CA ASN A 270 68.65 51.50 18.33
C ASN A 270 67.67 51.15 17.21
N ARG A 271 67.96 51.54 15.96
CA ARG A 271 67.12 51.18 14.80
C ARG A 271 67.00 49.66 14.62
N ILE A 272 68.12 48.94 14.70
CA ILE A 272 68.13 47.47 14.63
C ILE A 272 67.26 46.87 15.75
N GLY A 273 67.39 47.37 16.98
CA GLY A 273 66.56 46.95 18.11
C GLY A 273 65.07 47.20 17.86
N SER A 274 64.70 48.36 17.31
CA SER A 274 63.30 48.68 16.96
C SER A 274 62.74 47.79 15.85
N ILE A 275 63.53 47.47 14.82
CA ILE A 275 63.12 46.56 13.75
C ILE A 275 62.95 45.14 14.29
N GLN A 276 63.88 44.66 15.12
CA GLN A 276 63.78 43.35 15.75
C GLN A 276 62.52 43.23 16.62
N ALA A 277 62.25 44.23 17.47
CA ALA A 277 61.03 44.28 18.26
C ALA A 277 59.76 44.30 17.40
N SER A 278 59.80 44.98 16.24
CA SER A 278 58.69 45.00 15.27
C SER A 278 58.47 43.63 14.62
N ILE A 279 59.55 42.93 14.23
CA ILE A 279 59.47 41.56 13.69
C ILE A 279 58.88 40.61 14.72
N GLU A 280 59.35 40.64 15.97
CA GLU A 280 58.82 39.78 17.04
C GLU A 280 57.33 40.06 17.30
N SER A 281 56.93 41.35 17.32
CA SER A 281 55.53 41.76 17.48
C SER A 281 54.63 41.27 16.34
N GLU A 282 55.05 41.42 15.08
CA GLU A 282 54.28 40.93 13.93
C GLU A 282 54.25 39.39 13.86
N MET A 283 55.38 38.73 14.16
CA MET A 283 55.47 37.26 14.19
C MET A 283 54.55 36.68 15.27
N ALA A 284 54.44 37.34 16.42
CA ALA A 284 53.52 36.95 17.49
C ALA A 284 52.04 37.03 17.05
N LYS A 285 51.68 37.98 16.16
CA LYS A 285 50.31 38.05 15.61
C LYS A 285 49.99 36.89 14.67
N VAL A 286 50.99 36.36 13.97
CA VAL A 286 50.82 35.24 13.03
C VAL A 286 50.84 33.89 13.75
N ALA A 287 51.86 33.64 14.58
CA ALA A 287 52.12 32.31 15.17
C ALA A 287 52.25 32.30 16.71
N GLY A 288 52.00 33.42 17.40
CA GLY A 288 52.16 33.54 18.85
C GLY A 288 50.88 33.34 19.65
N GLY A 289 50.82 32.28 20.46
CA GLY A 289 49.81 32.10 21.51
C GLY A 289 48.36 31.94 21.02
N SER A 290 47.40 31.96 21.95
CA SER A 290 45.97 31.69 21.72
C SER A 290 45.25 32.72 20.83
N THR A 291 45.83 33.90 20.62
CA THR A 291 45.27 34.98 19.79
C THR A 291 45.87 35.06 18.39
N SER A 292 46.82 34.19 18.07
CA SER A 292 47.48 34.13 16.76
C SER A 292 46.51 33.82 15.60
N LEU A 293 46.85 34.31 14.41
CA LEU A 293 46.10 34.04 13.20
C LEU A 293 46.04 32.54 12.88
N THR A 294 47.10 31.77 13.15
CA THR A 294 47.12 30.32 12.98
C THR A 294 46.04 29.61 13.81
N ASN A 295 45.88 29.97 15.09
CA ASN A 295 44.84 29.37 15.93
C ASN A 295 43.43 29.74 15.45
N LYS A 296 43.24 30.99 15.00
CA LYS A 296 41.97 31.43 14.42
C LYS A 296 41.68 30.78 13.06
N ALA A 297 42.71 30.41 12.30
CA ALA A 297 42.56 29.69 11.03
C ALA A 297 41.98 28.29 11.24
N VAL A 298 42.43 27.55 12.25
CA VAL A 298 41.89 26.21 12.57
C VAL A 298 40.39 26.29 12.90
N GLU A 299 39.99 27.21 13.79
CA GLU A 299 38.57 27.37 14.16
C GLU A 299 37.73 27.82 12.95
N TYR A 300 38.27 28.72 12.13
CA TYR A 300 37.65 29.16 10.88
C TYR A 300 37.44 28.01 9.90
N GLU A 301 38.45 27.18 9.66
CA GLU A 301 38.39 26.03 8.76
C GLU A 301 37.33 25.03 9.21
N MET A 302 37.24 24.76 10.52
CA MET A 302 36.19 23.90 11.07
C MET A 302 34.79 24.45 10.80
N LEU A 303 34.57 25.75 11.02
CA LEU A 303 33.28 26.41 10.75
C LEU A 303 32.96 26.50 9.26
N ALA A 304 33.97 26.73 8.42
CA ALA A 304 33.83 26.75 6.97
C ALA A 304 33.49 25.35 6.43
N LEU A 305 34.11 24.30 6.96
CA LEU A 305 33.81 22.92 6.65
C LEU A 305 32.39 22.54 7.12
N GLU A 306 32.00 22.92 8.34
CA GLU A 306 30.64 22.69 8.86
C GLU A 306 29.59 23.31 7.91
N ARG A 307 29.83 24.54 7.45
CA ARG A 307 28.98 25.18 6.43
C ARG A 307 28.98 24.40 5.11
N ALA A 308 30.14 24.04 4.58
CA ALA A 308 30.23 23.33 3.30
C ALA A 308 29.53 21.96 3.34
N VAL A 309 29.63 21.24 4.47
CA VAL A 309 28.91 19.99 4.70
C VAL A 309 27.41 20.24 4.77
N ALA A 310 26.96 21.27 5.49
CA ALA A 310 25.54 21.62 5.58
C ALA A 310 24.95 22.02 4.21
N ASP A 311 25.69 22.78 3.40
CA ASP A 311 25.29 23.17 2.04
C ASP A 311 25.16 21.94 1.12
N LYS A 312 26.11 20.97 1.20
CA LYS A 312 26.02 19.70 0.47
C LYS A 312 24.84 18.83 0.94
N GLN A 313 24.59 18.78 2.24
CA GLN A 313 23.43 18.07 2.79
C GLN A 313 22.11 18.67 2.30
N LEU A 314 22.01 20.00 2.28
CA LEU A 314 20.84 20.69 1.73
C LEU A 314 20.63 20.35 0.25
N ALA A 315 21.68 20.39 -0.58
CA ALA A 315 21.60 20.01 -1.98
C ALA A 315 21.13 18.55 -2.16
N ALA A 316 21.65 17.63 -1.35
CA ALA A 316 21.23 16.22 -1.37
C ALA A 316 19.77 16.04 -0.94
N ALA A 317 19.31 16.76 0.10
CA ALA A 317 17.92 16.73 0.55
C ALA A 317 16.96 17.29 -0.51
N MET A 318 17.34 18.38 -1.19
CA MET A 318 16.55 18.94 -2.29
C MET A 318 16.45 17.97 -3.47
N ALA A 319 17.55 17.31 -3.83
CA ALA A 319 17.54 16.27 -4.87
C ALA A 319 16.64 15.08 -4.48
N SER A 320 16.67 14.68 -3.20
CA SER A 320 15.78 13.64 -2.67
C SER A 320 14.30 14.03 -2.72
N LEU A 321 13.97 15.29 -2.40
CA LEU A 321 12.61 15.82 -2.54
C LEU A 321 12.13 15.80 -3.99
N GLU A 322 12.98 16.17 -4.94
CA GLU A 322 12.61 16.13 -6.36
C GLU A 322 12.43 14.69 -6.85
N GLN A 323 13.30 13.77 -6.41
CA GLN A 323 13.12 12.34 -6.67
C GLN A 323 11.82 11.82 -6.06
N ALA A 324 11.50 12.20 -4.82
CA ALA A 324 10.26 11.83 -4.14
C ALA A 324 9.03 12.34 -4.90
N ARG A 325 9.05 13.57 -5.42
CA ARG A 325 7.98 14.10 -6.29
C ARG A 325 7.82 13.29 -7.57
N SER A 326 8.95 12.97 -8.21
CA SER A 326 8.98 12.16 -9.43
C SER A 326 8.43 10.75 -9.20
N ASP A 327 8.84 10.11 -8.10
CA ASP A 327 8.36 8.79 -7.67
C ASP A 327 6.86 8.81 -7.33
N ALA A 328 6.39 9.84 -6.63
CA ALA A 328 4.98 10.05 -6.30
C ALA A 328 4.08 10.17 -7.54
N GLN A 329 4.60 10.69 -8.65
CA GLN A 329 3.88 10.78 -9.92
C GLN A 329 3.88 9.44 -10.68
N ARG A 330 5.00 8.70 -10.65
CA ARG A 330 5.14 7.44 -11.39
C ARG A 330 4.48 6.24 -10.69
N LYS A 331 4.56 6.15 -9.37
CA LYS A 331 4.18 4.97 -8.57
C LYS A 331 2.71 5.00 -8.18
N GLN A 332 1.83 5.11 -9.17
CA GLN A 332 0.38 5.14 -8.95
C GLN A 332 -0.25 3.82 -9.35
N LEU A 333 -0.83 3.12 -8.38
CA LEU A 333 -1.66 1.96 -8.63
C LEU A 333 -2.95 2.39 -9.33
N TYR A 334 -3.47 1.60 -10.26
CA TYR A 334 -4.81 1.86 -10.78
C TYR A 334 -5.56 0.56 -10.98
N LEU A 335 -6.88 0.65 -10.77
CA LEU A 335 -7.80 -0.44 -11.06
C LEU A 335 -8.36 -0.21 -12.46
N GLU A 336 -8.11 -1.15 -13.35
CA GLU A 336 -8.62 -1.15 -14.71
C GLU A 336 -9.77 -2.16 -14.82
N ARG A 337 -10.94 -1.69 -15.24
CA ARG A 337 -12.11 -2.55 -15.50
C ARG A 337 -11.96 -3.19 -16.88
N ILE A 338 -11.74 -4.50 -16.89
CA ILE A 338 -11.67 -5.29 -18.13
C ILE A 338 -13.08 -5.57 -18.65
N VAL A 339 -14.01 -5.86 -17.73
CA VAL A 339 -15.42 -6.12 -18.03
C VAL A 339 -16.27 -5.37 -17.03
N GLN A 340 -17.20 -4.55 -17.53
CA GLN A 340 -18.16 -3.84 -16.70
C GLN A 340 -19.20 -4.81 -16.10
N PRO A 341 -19.82 -4.47 -14.95
CA PRO A 341 -20.89 -5.28 -14.40
C PRO A 341 -22.01 -5.46 -15.41
N ASN A 342 -22.53 -6.68 -15.55
CA ASN A 342 -23.68 -6.95 -16.40
C ASN A 342 -24.97 -6.98 -15.58
N LYS A 343 -26.09 -6.63 -16.22
CA LYS A 343 -27.43 -6.93 -15.71
C LYS A 343 -27.80 -8.34 -16.19
N PRO A 344 -27.95 -9.32 -15.29
CA PRO A 344 -28.32 -10.68 -15.70
C PRO A 344 -29.77 -10.77 -16.19
N ASP A 345 -29.96 -11.33 -17.40
CA ASP A 345 -31.27 -11.53 -18.03
C ASP A 345 -32.02 -12.76 -17.48
N ILE A 346 -31.30 -13.73 -16.91
CA ILE A 346 -31.84 -14.96 -16.34
C ILE A 346 -31.27 -15.21 -14.94
N ALA A 347 -32.06 -15.87 -14.09
CA ALA A 347 -31.59 -16.40 -12.83
C ALA A 347 -30.61 -17.56 -13.08
N ILE A 348 -29.40 -17.46 -12.52
CA ILE A 348 -28.35 -18.48 -12.69
C ILE A 348 -28.47 -19.55 -11.61
N GLU A 349 -28.90 -19.15 -10.41
CA GLU A 349 -29.13 -20.04 -9.28
C GLU A 349 -30.60 -19.96 -8.81
N PRO A 350 -31.14 -21.03 -8.21
CA PRO A 350 -30.53 -22.36 -8.01
C PRO A 350 -30.54 -23.20 -9.30
N TYR A 351 -29.61 -24.15 -9.41
CA TYR A 351 -29.61 -25.14 -10.50
C TYR A 351 -30.74 -26.16 -10.31
N ARG A 352 -32.00 -25.74 -10.51
CA ARG A 352 -33.23 -26.46 -10.15
C ARG A 352 -33.20 -27.93 -10.59
N LEU A 353 -32.88 -28.20 -11.86
CA LEU A 353 -32.81 -29.57 -12.40
C LEU A 353 -31.69 -30.41 -11.77
N ARG A 354 -30.51 -29.81 -11.58
CA ARG A 354 -29.38 -30.51 -10.94
C ARG A 354 -29.69 -30.84 -9.49
N GLY A 355 -30.30 -29.91 -8.75
CA GLY A 355 -30.73 -30.12 -7.36
C GLY A 355 -31.72 -31.28 -7.22
N ILE A 356 -32.76 -31.31 -8.07
CA ILE A 356 -33.75 -32.40 -8.08
C ILE A 356 -33.09 -33.74 -8.42
N LEU A 357 -32.23 -33.79 -9.44
CA LEU A 357 -31.50 -35.00 -9.83
C LEU A 357 -30.56 -35.48 -8.72
N SER A 358 -29.86 -34.57 -8.03
CA SER A 358 -28.99 -34.92 -6.91
C SER A 358 -29.78 -35.54 -5.76
N VAL A 359 -30.94 -34.98 -5.39
CA VAL A 359 -31.81 -35.57 -4.35
C VAL A 359 -32.31 -36.95 -4.77
N PHE A 360 -32.72 -37.10 -6.03
CA PHE A 360 -33.15 -38.39 -6.56
C PHE A 360 -32.05 -39.46 -6.49
N LEU A 361 -30.84 -39.13 -6.97
CA LEU A 361 -29.69 -40.05 -6.96
C LEU A 361 -29.25 -40.41 -5.53
N LEU A 362 -29.18 -39.42 -4.62
CA LEU A 362 -28.87 -39.68 -3.22
C LEU A 362 -29.95 -40.55 -2.56
N GLY A 363 -31.22 -40.30 -2.87
CA GLY A 363 -32.32 -41.15 -2.44
C GLY A 363 -32.12 -42.60 -2.85
N LEU A 364 -31.73 -42.85 -4.11
CA LEU A 364 -31.45 -44.20 -4.62
C LEU A 364 -30.30 -44.89 -3.87
N VAL A 365 -29.22 -44.15 -3.58
CA VAL A 365 -28.07 -44.68 -2.82
C VAL A 365 -28.49 -45.06 -1.40
N VAL A 366 -29.19 -44.15 -0.71
CA VAL A 366 -29.69 -44.37 0.65
C VAL A 366 -30.63 -45.57 0.70
N TRP A 367 -31.53 -45.67 -0.28
CA TRP A 367 -32.42 -46.81 -0.43
C TRP A 367 -31.65 -48.14 -0.59
N GLY A 368 -30.62 -48.16 -1.44
CA GLY A 368 -29.78 -49.34 -1.65
C GLY A 368 -29.09 -49.81 -0.37
N ILE A 369 -28.50 -48.86 0.39
CA ILE A 369 -27.83 -49.15 1.67
C ILE A 369 -28.83 -49.70 2.70
N LEU A 370 -29.97 -49.03 2.89
CA LEU A 370 -31.00 -49.46 3.84
C LEU A 370 -31.57 -50.83 3.49
N THR A 371 -31.78 -51.11 2.20
CA THR A 371 -32.29 -52.40 1.75
C THR A 371 -31.29 -53.51 2.04
N MET A 372 -29.99 -53.27 1.80
CA MET A 372 -28.92 -54.22 2.12
C MET A 372 -28.79 -54.47 3.62
N LEU A 373 -28.87 -53.42 4.46
CA LEU A 373 -28.82 -53.55 5.92
C LEU A 373 -30.02 -54.35 6.46
N ILE A 374 -31.23 -54.08 5.97
CA ILE A 374 -32.43 -54.79 6.42
C ILE A 374 -32.39 -56.25 5.96
N ALA A 375 -31.89 -56.53 4.76
CA ALA A 375 -31.66 -57.89 4.28
C ALA A 375 -30.66 -58.64 5.18
N GLY A 376 -29.51 -58.02 5.48
CA GLY A 376 -28.50 -58.61 6.36
C GLY A 376 -28.98 -58.87 7.79
N VAL A 377 -29.76 -57.95 8.38
CA VAL A 377 -30.35 -58.15 9.73
C VAL A 377 -31.38 -59.27 9.73
N ARG A 378 -32.19 -59.38 8.66
CA ARG A 378 -33.21 -60.44 8.52
C ARG A 378 -32.58 -61.82 8.35
N GLU A 379 -31.45 -61.91 7.67
CA GLU A 379 -30.72 -63.16 7.42
C GLU A 379 -29.93 -63.65 8.65
N HIS A 380 -29.63 -62.74 9.59
CA HIS A 380 -29.00 -63.09 10.87
C HIS A 380 -29.99 -63.46 11.99
N HIS A 381 -31.28 -63.18 11.82
CA HIS A 381 -32.35 -63.43 12.82
C HIS A 381 -33.37 -64.50 12.39
N GLY A 382 -33.19 -65.11 11.22
CA GLY A 382 -33.92 -66.31 10.79
C GLY A 382 -32.93 -67.45 10.61
#